data_AF-A0A2I0QL17-F1
#
_entry.id   AF-A0A2I0QL17-F1
#
_cell.length_a   1.000
_cell.length_b   1.000
_cell.length_c   1.000
_cell.angle_alpha   90.00
_cell.angle_beta   90.00
_cell.angle_gamma   90.00
#
_symmetry.space_group_name_H-M   'P 1'
#
loop_
_entity.id
_entity.type
_entity.pdbx_description
1 polymer ?
#
loop_
_entity_poly.entity_id
_entity_poly.type
_entity_poly.pdbx_seq_one_letter_code
_entity_poly.pdbx_strand_id
1 'polypeptide(L)' 'KAVCADCGKECEVPFKPDGSRPVYCKDCYSKHRPARR' A
#
# COMPACT_ATOMS: atom_id res chain seq x y z
N LYS A 1 -8.32 3.80 8.26
CA LYS A 1 -8.44 3.96 6.80
C LYS A 1 -7.17 4.62 6.28
N ALA A 2 -6.52 4.05 5.29
CA ALA A 2 -5.32 4.59 4.65
C ALA A 2 -5.53 4.64 3.15
N VAL A 3 -4.84 5.54 2.48
CA VAL A 3 -4.96 5.75 1.04
C VAL A 3 -3.78 5.08 0.34
N CYS A 4 -4.09 4.24 -0.64
CA CYS A 4 -3.11 3.63 -1.52
C CYS A 4 -2.36 4.71 -2.31
N ALA A 5 -1.03 4.79 -2.16
CA ALA A 5 -0.20 5.77 -2.84
C ALA A 5 -0.15 5.57 -4.36
N ASP A 6 -0.28 4.33 -4.84
CA ASP A 6 -0.34 4.00 -6.27
C ASP A 6 -1.71 4.27 -6.91
N CYS A 7 -2.77 3.93 -6.18
CA CYS A 7 -4.09 3.73 -6.75
C CYS A 7 -5.17 4.65 -6.18
N GLY A 8 -4.84 5.43 -5.14
CA GLY A 8 -5.76 6.37 -4.49
C GLY A 8 -6.92 5.73 -3.73
N LYS A 9 -6.99 4.38 -3.66
CA LYS A 9 -8.08 3.67 -2.98
C LYS A 9 -7.92 3.71 -1.47
N GLU A 10 -9.03 3.92 -0.78
CA GLU A 10 -9.10 3.75 0.67
C GLU A 10 -9.05 2.25 1.00
N CYS A 11 -8.15 1.88 1.90
CA CYS A 11 -8.02 0.52 2.41
C CYS A 11 -7.83 0.53 3.92
N GLU A 12 -8.27 -0.54 4.57
CA GLU A 12 -8.19 -0.68 6.02
C GLU A 12 -6.90 -1.41 6.37
N VAL A 13 -5.95 -0.67 6.92
CA VAL A 13 -4.64 -1.19 7.33
C VAL A 13 -4.54 -1.18 8.85
N PRO A 14 -3.91 -2.20 9.47
CA PRO A 14 -3.81 -2.33 10.92
C PRO A 14 -2.73 -1.43 11.53
N PHE A 15 -2.04 -0.62 10.72
CA PHE A 15 -1.01 0.33 11.15
C PHE A 15 -1.45 1.76 10.86
N LYS A 16 -1.02 2.72 11.70
CA LYS A 16 -1.25 4.14 11.43
C LYS A 16 -0.37 4.57 10.25
N PRO A 17 -0.91 5.13 9.16
CA PRO A 17 -0.10 5.74 8.11
C PRO A 17 0.59 6.98 8.69
N ASP A 18 1.89 6.90 8.89
CA ASP A 18 2.75 7.97 9.42
C ASP A 18 3.14 9.03 8.36
N GLY A 19 2.69 8.86 7.11
CA GLY A 19 3.00 9.76 6.00
C GLY A 19 4.46 9.71 5.52
N SER A 20 5.36 9.07 6.28
CA SER A 20 6.75 8.85 5.86
C SER A 20 6.88 7.67 4.90
N ARG A 21 5.98 6.66 5.04
CA ARG A 21 5.96 5.46 4.19
C ARG A 21 4.68 5.40 3.35
N PRO A 22 4.81 5.12 2.04
CA PRO A 22 3.66 4.95 1.16
C PRO A 22 2.87 3.70 1.56
N VAL A 23 1.55 3.85 1.68
CA VAL A 23 0.65 2.73 1.91
C VAL A 23 0.24 2.14 0.58
N TYR A 24 0.27 0.81 0.46
CA TYR A 24 -0.18 0.11 -0.74
C TYR A 24 -1.33 -0.82 -0.37
N CYS A 25 -2.33 -0.90 -1.26
CA CYS A 25 -3.34 -1.95 -1.16
C CYS A 25 -2.72 -3.32 -1.48
N LYS A 26 -3.43 -4.41 -1.17
CA LYS A 26 -2.95 -5.79 -1.45
C LYS A 26 -2.54 -5.98 -2.91
N ASP A 27 -3.29 -5.39 -3.85
CA ASP A 27 -3.01 -5.48 -5.28
C ASP A 27 -1.73 -4.73 -5.67
N CYS A 28 -1.60 -3.46 -5.26
CA CYS A 28 -0.41 -2.65 -5.56
C CYS A 28 0.83 -3.21 -4.87
N TYR A 29 0.70 -3.68 -3.63
CA TYR A 29 1.79 -4.34 -2.91
C TYR A 29 2.27 -5.62 -3.62
N SER A 30 1.33 -6.40 -4.18
CA SER A 30 1.65 -7.60 -4.95
C SER A 30 2.36 -7.26 -6.27
N LYS A 31 1.97 -6.17 -6.95
CA LYS A 31 2.65 -5.67 -8.15
C LYS A 31 4.04 -5.09 -7.85
N HIS A 32 4.20 -4.42 -6.71
CA HIS A 32 5.46 -3.83 -6.28
C HIS A 32 6.46 -4.85 -5.74
N ARG A 33 5.99 -6.07 -5.42
CA ARG A 33 6.89 -7.15 -5.00
C ARG A 33 7.71 -7.58 -6.22
N PRO A 34 9.04 -7.39 -6.23
CA PRO A 34 9.85 -7.90 -7.32
C PRO A 34 9.67 -9.42 -7.34
N ALA A 35 9.29 -9.95 -8.51
CA ALA A 35 9.27 -11.38 -8.74
C ALA A 35 10.66 -11.90 -8.35
N ARG A 36 10.73 -12.66 -7.26
CA ARG A 36 11.99 -13.28 -6.84
C ARG A 36 12.38 -14.23 -7.99
N ARG A 37 13.32 -13.77 -8.81
CA ARG A 37 14.01 -14.55 -9.82
C ARG A 37 14.89 -15.59 -9.16
#